data_AF-A0A8B9N0X8-F1
#
_entry.id   AF-A0A8B9N0X8-F1
#
_cell.length_a   1.000
_cell.length_b   1.000
_cell.length_c   1.000
_cell.angle_alpha   90.00
_cell.angle_beta   90.00
_cell.angle_gamma   90.00
#
_symmetry.space_group_name_H-M   'P 1'
#
loop_
_entity.id
_entity.type
_entity.pdbx_description
1 polymer ?
#
loop_
_entity_poly.entity_id
_entity_poly.type
_entity_poly.pdbx_seq_one_letter_code
_entity_poly.pdbx_strand_id
1 'polypeptide(L)' 'MEAVPRMPMIWLDLKEAGEFAFNAAVKKFVLKNYGENPENYNEELRKLELLRQVSWAPS' A
#
# COMPACT_ATOMS: atom_id res chain seq x y z
N MET A 1 -0.80 -39.25 -23.16
CA MET A 1 -0.16 -38.66 -21.96
C MET A 1 -1.11 -37.61 -21.35
N GLU A 2 -2.41 -37.91 -21.24
CA GLU A 2 -3.45 -36.92 -20.94
C GLU A 2 -4.04 -37.02 -19.51
N ALA A 3 -3.63 -38.01 -18.72
CA ALA A 3 -4.20 -38.30 -17.40
C ALA A 3 -3.16 -38.37 -16.27
N VAL A 4 -2.14 -37.51 -16.31
CA VAL A 4 -1.19 -37.41 -15.19
C VAL A 4 -1.87 -36.65 -14.04
N PRO A 5 -1.98 -37.23 -12.83
CA PRO A 5 -2.54 -36.54 -11.67
C PRO A 5 -1.77 -35.25 -11.37
N ARG A 6 -2.49 -34.16 -11.07
CA ARG A 6 -1.85 -32.88 -10.73
C ARG A 6 -1.15 -33.02 -9.38
N MET A 7 0.13 -32.65 -9.35
CA MET A 7 0.91 -32.60 -8.13
C MET A 7 0.47 -31.40 -7.28
N PRO A 8 0.48 -31.53 -5.93
CA PRO A 8 0.23 -30.40 -5.05
C PRO A 8 1.35 -29.36 -5.21
N MET A 9 0.96 -28.09 -5.21
CA MET A 9 1.90 -26.97 -5.27
C MET A 9 2.17 -26.45 -3.86
N ILE A 10 3.39 -25.98 -3.63
CA ILE A 10 3.74 -25.24 -2.42
C ILE A 10 3.18 -23.83 -2.57
N TRP A 11 2.51 -23.32 -1.54
CA TRP A 11 2.14 -21.90 -1.42
C TRP A 11 2.84 -21.29 -0.21
N LEU A 12 2.92 -19.97 -0.19
CA LEU A 12 3.48 -19.19 0.91
C LEU A 12 2.40 -18.29 1.49
N ASP A 13 2.45 -18.10 2.80
CA ASP A 13 1.62 -17.13 3.47
C ASP A 13 2.10 -15.70 3.20
N LEU A 14 1.15 -14.77 3.05
CA LEU A 14 1.47 -13.36 2.96
C LEU A 14 1.83 -12.81 4.35
N LYS A 15 2.76 -11.85 4.38
CA LYS A 15 3.14 -11.16 5.60
C LYS A 15 2.05 -10.20 6.05
N GLU A 16 1.90 -10.08 7.37
CA GLU A 16 1.04 -9.06 7.96
C GLU A 16 1.67 -7.67 7.83
N ALA A 17 0.89 -6.70 7.34
CA ALA A 17 1.31 -5.32 7.25
C ALA A 17 0.94 -4.56 8.54
N GLY A 18 1.91 -3.84 9.10
CA GLY A 18 1.68 -2.98 10.27
C GLY A 18 1.17 -1.58 9.92
N GLU A 19 1.15 -0.71 10.92
CA GLU A 19 0.88 0.72 10.72
C GLU A 19 2.01 1.41 9.94
N PHE A 20 1.62 2.32 9.04
CA PHE A 20 2.56 3.10 8.26
C PHE A 20 2.08 4.55 8.10
N ALA A 21 2.48 5.43 9.02
CA ALA A 21 2.02 6.81 9.07
C ALA A 21 2.86 7.76 8.17
N PHE A 22 2.65 7.70 6.85
CA PHE A 22 3.41 8.51 5.88
C PHE A 22 2.93 9.97 5.75
N ASN A 23 1.67 10.26 6.09
CA ASN A 23 1.01 11.55 5.82
C ASN A 23 1.81 12.74 6.39
N ALA A 24 2.18 12.69 7.68
CA ALA A 24 2.92 13.77 8.33
C ALA A 24 4.32 13.98 7.73
N ALA A 25 4.99 12.90 7.30
CA ALA A 25 6.31 12.98 6.69
C ALA A 25 6.25 13.65 5.32
N VAL A 26 5.27 13.28 4.48
CA VAL A 26 5.08 13.89 3.16
C VAL A 26 4.72 15.37 3.28
N LYS A 27 3.82 15.73 4.20
CA LYS A 27 3.46 17.14 4.42
C LYS A 27 4.66 18.00 4.81
N LYS A 28 5.51 17.51 5.73
CA LYS A 28 6.77 18.18 6.10
C LYS A 28 7.72 18.29 4.91
N PHE A 29 7.79 17.26 4.06
CA PHE A 29 8.64 17.24 2.88
C PHE A 29 8.20 18.26 1.83
N VAL A 30 6.90 18.35 1.54
CA VAL A 30 6.33 19.34 0.61
C VAL A 30 6.64 20.76 1.06
N LEU A 31 6.36 21.07 2.34
CA LEU A 31 6.64 22.39 2.89
C LEU A 31 8.13 22.74 2.82
N LYS A 32 9.01 21.81 3.22
CA LYS A 32 10.45 22.06 3.32
C LYS A 32 11.15 22.18 1.96
N ASN A 33 10.78 21.34 1.00
CA ASN A 33 11.55 21.21 -0.25
C ASN A 33 10.92 21.96 -1.42
N TYR A 34 9.59 22.15 -1.41
CA TYR A 34 8.87 22.84 -2.49
C TYR A 34 8.29 24.18 -2.06
N GLY A 35 8.21 24.47 -0.75
CA GLY A 35 7.61 25.71 -0.24
C GLY A 35 6.10 25.80 -0.51
N GLU A 36 5.47 24.69 -0.88
CA GLU A 36 4.05 24.61 -1.19
C GLU A 36 3.21 24.36 0.06
N ASN A 37 1.92 24.68 -0.02
CA ASN A 37 0.96 24.35 1.04
C ASN A 37 0.74 22.82 1.09
N PRO A 38 1.11 22.14 2.20
CA PRO A 38 0.95 20.68 2.32
C PRO A 38 -0.50 20.20 2.24
N GLU A 39 -1.46 21.07 2.54
CA GLU A 39 -2.88 20.72 2.51
C GLU A 39 -3.42 20.52 1.09
N ASN A 40 -2.71 21.01 0.07
CA ASN A 40 -3.07 20.81 -1.34
C ASN A 40 -3.01 19.33 -1.75
N TYR A 41 -2.28 18.50 -0.99
CA TYR A 41 -2.06 17.08 -1.29
C TYR A 41 -2.92 16.13 -0.44
N ASN A 42 -3.88 16.66 0.32
CA ASN A 42 -4.70 15.86 1.23
C ASN A 42 -5.51 14.80 0.51
N GLU A 43 -6.02 15.10 -0.68
CA GLU A 43 -6.86 14.16 -1.43
C GLU A 43 -6.02 12.99 -1.98
N GLU A 44 -4.82 13.28 -2.49
CA GLU A 44 -3.85 12.30 -2.97
C GLU A 44 -3.38 11.41 -1.82
N LEU A 45 -3.05 12.00 -0.67
CA LEU A 45 -2.65 11.26 0.53
C LEU A 45 -3.78 10.36 1.04
N ARG A 46 -5.05 10.81 0.95
CA ARG A 46 -6.22 9.98 1.29
C ARG A 46 -6.40 8.83 0.30
N LYS A 47 -6.26 9.08 -1.00
CA LYS A 47 -6.34 8.03 -2.04
C LYS A 47 -5.26 6.96 -1.83
N LEU A 48 -4.05 7.37 -1.48
CA LEU A 48 -2.95 6.45 -1.20
C LEU A 48 -3.19 5.60 0.06
N GLU A 49 -3.73 6.21 1.13
CA GLU A 49 -4.08 5.45 2.33
C GLU A 49 -5.21 4.45 2.06
N LEU A 50 -6.22 4.84 1.28
CA LEU A 50 -7.27 3.92 0.85
C LEU A 50 -6.69 2.76 0.02
N LEU A 51 -5.79 3.04 -0.91
CA LEU A 51 -5.12 2.02 -1.71
C LEU A 51 -4.34 1.04 -0.83
N ARG A 52 -3.63 1.53 0.19
CA ARG A 52 -2.90 0.71 1.18
C ARG A 52 -3.83 -0.20 1.98
N GLN A 53 -5.03 0.28 2.32
CA GLN A 53 -6.02 -0.51 3.05
C GLN A 53 -6.67 -1.58 2.17
N VAL A 54 -6.97 -1.25 0.91
CA VAL A 54 -7.58 -2.20 -0.04
C VAL A 54 -6.58 -3.26 -0.50
N SER A 55 -5.30 -2.92 -0.67
CA SER A 55 -4.25 -3.91 -1.00
C SER A 55 -3.96 -4.90 0.14
N TRP A 56 -4.42 -4.59 1.35
CA TRP A 56 -4.34 -5.46 2.52
C TRP A 56 -5.59 -6.34 2.71
N ALA A 57 -6.75 -5.94 2.18
CA ALA A 57 -7.97 -6.71 2.35
C ALA A 57 -7.92 -7.98 1.48
N PRO A 58 -7.99 -9.19 2.06
CA PRO A 58 -8.09 -10.40 1.26
C PRO A 58 -9.43 -10.38 0.52
N SER A 59 -9.38 -10.43 -0.80
CA SER A 59 -10.54 -10.62 -1.69
C SER A 59 -11.12 -12.02 -1.58
#